data_AF-A0A8J7VVT0-F1
#
_entry.id   AF-A0A8J7VVT0-F1
#
_cell.length_a   1.000
_cell.length_b   1.000
_cell.length_c   1.000
_cell.angle_alpha   90.00
_cell.angle_beta   90.00
_cell.angle_gamma   90.00
#
_symmetry.space_group_name_H-M   'P 1'
#
loop_
_entity.id
_entity.type
_entity.pdbx_description
1 polymer ?
#
loop_
_entity_poly.entity_id
_entity_poly.type
_entity_poly.pdbx_seq_one_letter_code
_entity_poly.pdbx_strand_id
1 'polypeptide(L)'
;MTVNASGLPTVSTRVYPRGGLDVLSRHEVARLRDVSSGGLHELLRRCALAVLTSGSQSDDPRAAQELYPDFDIEVQQQERGIKLMLENAPAMAFVDGRVIEGVAELLFAVVRDIAYTSSEVEDSGRFDLSDSEGITSAVFEILRNARILVAHQDPNLVVCWGGHSINREEYEYTKSVGYQLGLRGLDIATGCGPGAMKGPMKGANIAHAKQRRVNNRYIGITEPGIIAAESPNPIVNELVILPDIEKRLETFVRVGHGIIVFPGGVGTAEEILYLLGILLHPNNAELPFPLVFTGPRSAAPYFEQIDRFLRLTLGDAATSRYRIIIADPAEVAREMVQGVRRVRQHRLETRDAFFFNWTLHIPFEFQQPFAPTHEAMRALDLHRERPVHLLAADLRRAFSGIVAGNVKEDGMRRIEQYGPFEIHGDHEFMQHLDALLRAFVEQRRMKIAGDYRPCYRVVA
;
A
#
# COMPACT_ATOMS: atom_id res chain seq x y z
N MET A 1 18.80 -19.97 -20.00
CA MET A 1 17.74 -19.01 -20.38
C MET A 1 17.03 -19.58 -21.57
N THR A 2 15.71 -19.62 -21.48
CA THR A 2 14.79 -20.01 -22.55
C THR A 2 14.06 -18.76 -23.02
N VAL A 3 13.38 -18.84 -24.16
CA VAL A 3 12.52 -17.77 -24.65
C VAL A 3 11.08 -18.29 -24.60
N ASN A 4 10.15 -17.51 -24.04
CA ASN A 4 8.74 -17.90 -23.96
C ASN A 4 7.99 -17.62 -25.27
N ALA A 5 6.70 -17.94 -25.30
CA ALA A 5 5.84 -17.71 -26.47
C ALA A 5 5.75 -16.24 -26.92
N SER A 6 5.98 -15.27 -26.03
CA SER A 6 6.00 -13.83 -26.32
C SER A 6 7.39 -13.29 -26.71
N GLY A 7 8.40 -14.15 -26.83
CA GLY A 7 9.75 -13.75 -27.23
C GLY A 7 10.61 -13.18 -26.09
N LEU A 8 10.14 -13.24 -24.85
CA LEU A 8 10.85 -12.74 -23.67
C LEU A 8 11.73 -13.81 -23.01
N PRO A 9 12.90 -13.42 -22.46
CA PRO A 9 13.79 -14.36 -21.80
C PRO A 9 13.22 -14.83 -20.45
N THR A 10 13.28 -16.14 -20.23
CA THR A 10 12.81 -16.80 -19.02
C THR A 10 13.87 -17.73 -18.41
N VAL A 11 13.68 -18.04 -17.12
CA VAL A 11 14.53 -18.95 -16.35
C VAL A 11 13.64 -19.87 -15.51
N SER A 12 13.78 -21.18 -15.70
CA SER A 12 13.22 -22.17 -14.76
C SER A 12 14.28 -22.55 -13.73
N THR A 13 13.94 -22.53 -12.45
CA THR A 13 14.90 -22.75 -11.37
C THR A 13 14.24 -23.28 -10.09
N ARG A 14 15.08 -23.58 -9.09
CA ARG A 14 14.67 -23.90 -7.72
C ARG A 14 15.18 -22.81 -6.81
N VAL A 15 14.30 -22.23 -6.01
CA VAL A 15 14.63 -21.22 -5.01
C VAL A 15 14.46 -21.83 -3.62
N TYR A 16 15.48 -21.65 -2.78
CA TYR A 16 15.50 -22.14 -1.42
C TYR A 16 15.35 -20.96 -0.44
N PRO A 17 14.65 -21.15 0.68
CA PRO A 17 14.49 -20.10 1.67
C PRO A 17 15.85 -19.75 2.28
N ARG A 18 16.10 -18.46 2.48
CA ARG A 18 17.17 -17.97 3.34
C ARG A 18 16.57 -17.52 4.66
N GLY A 19 17.06 -18.09 5.76
CA GLY A 19 16.50 -17.86 7.09
C GLY A 19 15.37 -18.82 7.46
N GLY A 20 14.97 -18.82 8.72
CA GLY A 20 13.92 -19.68 9.28
C GLY A 20 12.53 -19.21 8.88
N LEU A 21 12.21 -19.28 7.59
CA LEU A 21 10.84 -19.34 7.14
C LEU A 21 10.18 -20.56 7.78
N ASP A 22 9.00 -20.31 8.34
CA ASP A 22 8.30 -21.28 9.15
C ASP A 22 7.97 -22.52 8.32
N VAL A 23 8.13 -23.67 8.96
CA VAL A 23 7.84 -24.97 8.36
C VAL A 23 6.35 -25.01 8.06
N LEU A 24 5.97 -24.91 6.78
CA LEU A 24 4.58 -25.13 6.38
C LEU A 24 4.18 -26.59 6.61
N SER A 25 2.98 -26.77 7.16
CA SER A 25 2.33 -28.06 7.29
C SER A 25 1.98 -28.64 5.92
N ARG A 26 1.73 -29.96 5.87
CA ARG A 26 1.23 -30.62 4.65
C ARG A 26 -0.11 -30.07 4.20
N HIS A 27 -0.94 -29.60 5.13
CA HIS A 27 -2.25 -29.03 4.84
C HIS A 27 -2.10 -27.69 4.11
N GLU A 28 -1.27 -26.78 4.63
CA GLU A 28 -1.01 -25.49 3.98
C GLU A 28 -0.41 -25.66 2.57
N VAL A 29 0.56 -26.57 2.41
CA VAL A 29 1.15 -26.85 1.09
C VAL A 29 0.11 -27.44 0.12
N ALA A 30 -0.77 -28.34 0.58
CA ALA A 30 -1.81 -28.92 -0.27
C ALA A 30 -2.80 -27.86 -0.77
N ARG A 31 -3.14 -26.88 0.08
CA ARG A 31 -4.02 -25.77 -0.29
C ARG A 31 -3.39 -24.83 -1.32
N LEU A 32 -2.10 -24.53 -1.22
CA LEU A 32 -1.37 -23.74 -2.22
C LEU A 32 -1.26 -24.41 -3.59
N ARG A 33 -1.54 -25.72 -3.68
CA ARG A 33 -1.59 -26.49 -4.93
C ARG A 33 -3.01 -26.60 -5.52
N ASP A 34 -4.00 -25.97 -4.90
CA ASP A 34 -5.36 -25.97 -5.43
C ASP A 34 -5.46 -25.11 -6.70
N VAL A 35 -5.52 -25.79 -7.85
CA VAL A 35 -5.58 -25.22 -9.21
C VAL A 35 -7.02 -24.94 -9.67
N SER A 36 -8.01 -24.99 -8.77
CA SER A 36 -9.37 -24.58 -9.12
C SER A 36 -9.40 -23.10 -9.56
N SER A 37 -10.36 -22.73 -10.41
CA SER A 37 -10.53 -21.33 -10.84
C SER A 37 -10.84 -20.46 -9.62
N GLY A 38 -9.95 -19.54 -9.27
CA GLY A 38 -10.03 -18.74 -8.04
C GLY A 38 -9.38 -19.40 -6.81
N GLY A 39 -8.71 -20.53 -6.99
CA GLY A 39 -7.95 -21.23 -5.96
C GLY A 39 -6.66 -20.48 -5.57
N LEU A 40 -6.09 -20.85 -4.43
CA LEU A 40 -4.90 -20.21 -3.87
C LEU A 40 -3.67 -20.31 -4.78
N HIS A 41 -3.61 -21.31 -5.67
CA HIS A 41 -2.52 -21.43 -6.63
C HIS A 41 -2.50 -20.26 -7.62
N GLU A 42 -3.63 -19.86 -8.20
CA GLU A 42 -3.67 -18.73 -9.14
C GLU A 42 -3.37 -17.41 -8.44
N LEU A 43 -3.86 -17.24 -7.20
CA LEU A 43 -3.51 -16.10 -6.36
C LEU A 43 -1.99 -16.04 -6.09
N LEU A 44 -1.41 -17.18 -5.70
CA LEU A 44 0.04 -17.32 -5.48
C LEU A 44 0.82 -17.00 -6.76
N ARG A 45 0.41 -17.57 -7.89
CA ARG A 45 1.03 -17.35 -9.20
C ARG A 45 1.00 -15.87 -9.57
N ARG A 46 -0.15 -15.19 -9.45
CA ARG A 46 -0.28 -13.76 -9.74
C ARG A 46 0.61 -12.90 -8.84
N CYS A 47 0.59 -13.13 -7.53
CA CYS A 47 1.41 -12.38 -6.57
C CYS A 47 2.92 -12.63 -6.79
N ALA A 48 3.32 -13.88 -7.07
CA ALA A 48 4.71 -14.22 -7.37
C ALA A 48 5.18 -13.58 -8.69
N LEU A 49 4.33 -13.59 -9.73
CA LEU A 49 4.64 -12.95 -11.00
C LEU A 49 4.82 -11.44 -10.86
N ALA A 50 4.00 -10.78 -10.04
CA ALA A 50 4.16 -9.37 -9.72
C ALA A 50 5.53 -9.10 -9.07
N VAL A 51 5.94 -9.89 -8.09
CA VAL A 51 7.27 -9.78 -7.46
C VAL A 51 8.41 -10.00 -8.48
N LEU A 52 8.27 -10.97 -9.39
CA LEU A 52 9.28 -11.29 -10.40
C LEU A 52 9.38 -10.24 -11.54
N THR A 53 8.31 -9.47 -11.77
CA THR A 53 8.25 -8.42 -12.79
C THR A 53 8.48 -7.01 -12.23
N SER A 54 8.94 -6.93 -10.97
CA SER A 54 9.25 -5.67 -10.31
C SER A 54 10.21 -4.78 -11.12
N GLY A 55 9.76 -3.56 -11.43
CA GLY A 55 10.50 -2.62 -12.29
C GLY A 55 10.02 -2.57 -13.74
N SER A 56 8.99 -3.34 -14.10
CA SER A 56 8.22 -3.12 -15.33
C SER A 56 7.66 -1.69 -15.38
N GLN A 57 7.43 -1.16 -16.58
CA GLN A 57 6.93 0.20 -16.81
C GLN A 57 5.40 0.22 -17.06
N SER A 58 4.69 -0.81 -16.59
CA SER A 58 3.25 -0.96 -16.76
C SER A 58 2.55 -0.94 -15.41
N ASP A 59 1.41 -0.26 -15.36
CA ASP A 59 0.45 -0.26 -14.25
C ASP A 59 -0.83 -1.04 -14.59
N ASP A 60 -0.95 -1.62 -15.79
CA ASP A 60 -2.02 -2.58 -16.11
C ASP A 60 -1.73 -3.91 -15.38
N PRO A 61 -2.61 -4.35 -14.46
CA PRO A 61 -2.42 -5.59 -13.70
C PRO A 61 -2.39 -6.86 -14.56
N ARG A 62 -2.93 -6.81 -15.79
CA ARG A 62 -2.99 -7.94 -16.73
C ARG A 62 -1.70 -8.09 -17.54
N ALA A 63 -0.94 -7.00 -17.72
CA ALA A 63 0.20 -6.96 -18.64
C ALA A 63 1.26 -8.03 -18.31
N ALA A 64 1.56 -8.26 -17.03
CA ALA A 64 2.54 -9.28 -16.64
C ALA A 64 2.06 -10.69 -17.02
N GLN A 65 0.78 -11.00 -16.83
CA GLN A 65 0.20 -12.30 -17.18
C GLN A 65 0.17 -12.52 -18.70
N GLU A 66 -0.15 -11.48 -19.47
CA GLU A 66 -0.13 -11.54 -20.94
C GLU A 66 1.29 -11.75 -21.50
N LEU A 67 2.29 -11.15 -20.85
CA LEU A 67 3.69 -11.31 -21.25
C LEU A 67 4.28 -12.65 -20.84
N TYR A 68 3.80 -13.26 -19.75
CA TYR A 68 4.30 -14.52 -19.21
C TYR A 68 3.15 -15.52 -18.94
N PRO A 69 2.40 -15.95 -19.98
CA PRO A 69 1.26 -16.86 -19.80
C PRO A 69 1.71 -18.22 -19.25
N ASP A 70 2.90 -18.68 -19.66
CA ASP A 70 3.47 -19.98 -19.29
C ASP A 70 4.27 -19.95 -17.97
N PHE A 71 4.28 -18.83 -17.23
CA PHE A 71 4.90 -18.78 -15.91
C PHE A 71 4.10 -19.62 -14.92
N ASP A 72 4.81 -20.40 -14.11
CA ASP A 72 4.21 -21.12 -13.00
C ASP A 72 5.13 -21.21 -11.76
N ILE A 73 4.52 -21.42 -10.59
CA ILE A 73 5.17 -21.57 -9.30
C ILE A 73 4.59 -22.74 -8.51
N GLU A 74 5.45 -23.66 -8.10
CA GLU A 74 5.07 -24.78 -7.23
C GLU A 74 5.79 -24.70 -5.88
N VAL A 75 5.02 -24.84 -4.80
CA VAL A 75 5.58 -25.02 -3.44
C VAL A 75 5.77 -26.51 -3.19
N GLN A 76 7.02 -26.91 -2.93
CA GLN A 76 7.37 -28.30 -2.60
C GLN A 76 7.90 -28.40 -1.18
N GLN A 77 7.34 -29.32 -0.40
CA GLN A 77 7.85 -29.66 0.92
C GLN A 77 9.15 -30.49 0.81
N GLN A 78 10.06 -30.29 1.76
CA GLN A 78 11.32 -31.01 1.92
C GLN A 78 11.52 -31.31 3.41
N GLU A 79 12.46 -32.19 3.76
CA GLU A 79 12.77 -32.54 5.16
C GLU A 79 13.16 -31.32 6.02
N ARG A 80 13.75 -30.28 5.41
CA ARG A 80 14.26 -29.08 6.08
C ARG A 80 13.42 -27.82 5.84
N GLY A 81 12.17 -27.96 5.39
CA GLY A 81 11.26 -26.84 5.14
C GLY A 81 10.62 -26.90 3.74
N ILE A 82 10.51 -25.76 3.08
CA ILE A 82 9.91 -25.66 1.73
C ILE A 82 10.95 -25.20 0.71
N LYS A 83 10.68 -25.46 -0.57
CA LYS A 83 11.39 -24.87 -1.71
C LYS A 83 10.35 -24.43 -2.76
N LEU A 84 10.71 -23.42 -3.54
CA LEU A 84 9.90 -22.94 -4.66
C LEU A 84 10.48 -23.47 -5.96
N MET A 85 9.63 -24.10 -6.77
CA MET A 85 9.93 -24.41 -8.16
C MET A 85 9.36 -23.29 -9.01
N LEU A 86 10.21 -22.62 -9.79
CA LEU A 86 9.78 -21.59 -10.71
C LEU A 86 9.93 -22.13 -12.13
N GLU A 87 8.85 -22.08 -12.91
CA GLU A 87 8.84 -22.45 -14.31
C GLU A 87 8.64 -21.19 -15.16
N ASN A 88 9.49 -20.99 -16.16
CA ASN A 88 9.43 -19.85 -17.08
C ASN A 88 9.39 -18.47 -16.39
N ALA A 89 10.08 -18.32 -15.25
CA ALA A 89 10.10 -17.05 -14.53
C ALA A 89 10.76 -15.93 -15.37
N PRO A 90 10.28 -14.68 -15.27
CA PRO A 90 10.88 -13.52 -15.92
C PRO A 90 12.38 -13.40 -15.64
N ALA A 91 13.21 -13.42 -16.68
CA ALA A 91 14.67 -13.38 -16.51
C ALA A 91 15.18 -12.08 -15.86
N MET A 92 14.38 -11.01 -15.86
CA MET A 92 14.71 -9.74 -15.20
C MET A 92 14.86 -9.85 -13.68
N ALA A 93 14.30 -10.88 -13.06
CA ALA A 93 14.48 -11.19 -11.64
C ALA A 93 15.84 -11.86 -11.32
N PHE A 94 16.67 -12.11 -12.34
CA PHE A 94 17.91 -12.87 -12.23
C PHE A 94 19.13 -12.04 -12.65
N VAL A 95 20.26 -12.29 -11.99
CA VAL A 95 21.60 -11.80 -12.36
C VAL A 95 22.50 -13.01 -12.53
N ASP A 96 23.07 -13.19 -13.72
CA ASP A 96 23.92 -14.33 -14.07
C ASP A 96 23.28 -15.70 -13.75
N GLY A 97 21.97 -15.81 -14.00
CA GLY A 97 21.19 -17.02 -13.76
C GLY A 97 20.82 -17.29 -12.29
N ARG A 98 21.18 -16.40 -11.36
CA ARG A 98 20.79 -16.46 -9.95
C ARG A 98 19.71 -15.43 -9.66
N VAL A 99 18.65 -15.84 -8.98
CA VAL A 99 17.60 -14.90 -8.56
C VAL A 99 18.20 -13.83 -7.64
N ILE A 100 17.75 -12.58 -7.78
CA ILE A 100 18.11 -11.50 -6.86
C ILE A 100 17.64 -11.90 -5.45
N GLU A 101 18.52 -11.81 -4.46
CA GLU A 101 18.24 -12.29 -3.10
C GLU A 101 17.00 -11.64 -2.48
N GLY A 102 16.83 -10.32 -2.62
CA GLY A 102 15.62 -9.62 -2.17
C GLY A 102 14.37 -10.14 -2.87
N VAL A 103 14.42 -10.45 -4.16
CA VAL A 103 13.27 -11.06 -4.89
C VAL A 103 12.93 -12.43 -4.32
N ALA A 104 13.93 -13.26 -4.00
CA ALA A 104 13.71 -14.55 -3.37
C ALA A 104 13.02 -14.41 -2.01
N GLU A 105 13.48 -13.51 -1.14
CA GLU A 105 12.85 -13.24 0.17
C GLU A 105 11.39 -12.78 0.02
N LEU A 106 11.11 -11.89 -0.93
CA LEU A 106 9.75 -11.42 -1.22
C LEU A 106 8.84 -12.56 -1.72
N LEU A 107 9.34 -13.48 -2.55
CA LEU A 107 8.56 -14.66 -2.99
C LEU A 107 8.14 -15.56 -1.81
N PHE A 108 9.00 -15.72 -0.81
CA PHE A 108 8.63 -16.48 0.37
C PHE A 108 7.67 -15.73 1.29
N ALA A 109 7.75 -14.39 1.36
CA ALA A 109 6.74 -13.59 2.05
C ALA A 109 5.36 -13.74 1.39
N VAL A 110 5.29 -13.78 0.05
CA VAL A 110 4.05 -14.09 -0.69
C VAL A 110 3.46 -15.43 -0.25
N VAL A 111 4.28 -16.49 -0.23
CA VAL A 111 3.84 -17.83 0.17
C VAL A 111 3.36 -17.86 1.62
N ARG A 112 4.13 -17.25 2.54
CA ARG A 112 3.79 -17.16 3.97
C ARG A 112 2.43 -16.50 4.18
N ASP A 113 2.21 -15.35 3.56
CA ASP A 113 1.03 -14.52 3.85
C ASP A 113 -0.24 -15.09 3.21
N ILE A 114 -0.15 -15.65 2.00
CA ILE A 114 -1.28 -16.33 1.34
C ILE A 114 -1.68 -17.59 2.12
N ALA A 115 -0.71 -18.41 2.52
CA ALA A 115 -0.99 -19.63 3.28
C ALA A 115 -1.61 -19.30 4.64
N TYR A 116 -1.02 -18.36 5.37
CA TYR A 116 -1.49 -17.97 6.70
C TYR A 116 -2.88 -17.33 6.66
N THR A 117 -3.11 -16.37 5.76
CA THR A 117 -4.41 -15.71 5.64
C THR A 117 -5.51 -16.74 5.36
N SER A 118 -5.29 -17.61 4.39
CA SER A 118 -6.33 -18.55 4.00
C SER A 118 -6.62 -19.61 5.07
N SER A 119 -5.60 -20.08 5.79
CA SER A 119 -5.76 -21.12 6.81
C SER A 119 -6.16 -20.59 8.18
N GLU A 120 -5.48 -19.56 8.67
CA GLU A 120 -5.61 -19.07 10.05
C GLU A 120 -6.57 -17.89 10.17
N VAL A 121 -6.85 -17.14 9.10
CA VAL A 121 -7.73 -15.97 9.15
C VAL A 121 -9.11 -16.27 8.57
N GLU A 122 -9.18 -16.86 7.37
CA GLU A 122 -10.44 -17.11 6.67
C GLU A 122 -11.15 -18.39 7.12
N ASP A 123 -10.42 -19.52 7.18
CA ASP A 123 -11.04 -20.84 7.39
C ASP A 123 -11.08 -21.31 8.85
N SER A 124 -10.26 -20.71 9.72
CA SER A 124 -10.11 -21.16 11.11
C SER A 124 -11.33 -20.88 11.99
N GLY A 125 -12.20 -19.95 11.58
CA GLY A 125 -13.29 -19.41 12.40
C GLY A 125 -12.79 -18.63 13.64
N ARG A 126 -11.51 -18.25 13.67
CA ARG A 126 -10.85 -17.68 14.84
C ARG A 126 -11.09 -16.18 15.02
N PHE A 127 -11.48 -15.48 13.95
CA PHE A 127 -11.78 -14.05 13.94
C PHE A 127 -13.15 -13.82 13.33
N ASP A 128 -13.95 -12.94 13.97
CA ASP A 128 -15.19 -12.44 13.38
C ASP A 128 -14.88 -11.24 12.47
N LEU A 129 -14.83 -11.48 11.16
CA LEU A 129 -14.56 -10.41 10.18
C LEU A 129 -15.79 -9.54 9.90
N SER A 130 -16.90 -9.75 10.62
CA SER A 130 -18.10 -8.91 10.56
C SER A 130 -18.15 -7.83 11.65
N ASP A 131 -17.14 -7.77 12.52
CA ASP A 131 -17.00 -6.70 13.51
C ASP A 131 -15.60 -6.05 13.51
N SER A 132 -15.48 -4.93 14.22
CA SER A 132 -14.26 -4.12 14.28
C SER A 132 -13.11 -4.78 15.05
N GLU A 133 -13.43 -5.53 16.11
CA GLU A 133 -12.46 -6.15 17.00
C GLU A 133 -11.79 -7.36 16.33
N GLY A 134 -12.58 -8.22 15.69
CA GLY A 134 -12.13 -9.36 14.92
C GLY A 134 -11.31 -8.94 13.70
N ILE A 135 -11.68 -7.88 12.98
CA ILE A 135 -10.85 -7.34 11.89
C ILE A 135 -9.51 -6.82 12.42
N THR A 136 -9.51 -6.01 13.48
CA THR A 136 -8.27 -5.48 14.08
C THR A 136 -7.36 -6.62 14.56
N SER A 137 -7.96 -7.65 15.19
CA SER A 137 -7.25 -8.83 15.68
C SER A 137 -6.64 -9.65 14.53
N ALA A 138 -7.38 -9.84 13.43
CA ALA A 138 -6.86 -10.49 12.23
C ALA A 138 -5.67 -9.72 11.63
N VAL A 139 -5.77 -8.39 11.52
CA VAL A 139 -4.65 -7.54 11.05
C VAL A 139 -3.43 -7.70 11.95
N PHE A 140 -3.61 -7.63 13.28
CA PHE A 140 -2.53 -7.83 14.23
C PHE A 140 -1.85 -9.21 14.06
N GLU A 141 -2.65 -10.27 13.90
CA GLU A 141 -2.16 -11.65 13.78
C GLU A 141 -1.39 -11.88 12.48
N ILE A 142 -1.85 -11.34 11.35
CA ILE A 142 -1.11 -11.36 10.08
C ILE A 142 0.25 -10.66 10.26
N LEU A 143 0.28 -9.48 10.87
CA LEU A 143 1.52 -8.72 11.08
C LEU A 143 2.47 -9.41 12.05
N ARG A 144 1.93 -10.08 13.08
CA ARG A 144 2.70 -10.90 14.03
C ARG A 144 3.35 -12.09 13.32
N ASN A 145 2.58 -12.82 12.52
CA ASN A 145 3.08 -13.93 11.71
C ASN A 145 4.14 -13.46 10.70
N ALA A 146 3.94 -12.30 10.10
CA ALA A 146 4.89 -11.67 9.19
C ALA A 146 6.15 -11.11 9.88
N ARG A 147 6.22 -11.17 11.22
CA ARG A 147 7.31 -10.63 12.06
C ARG A 147 7.53 -9.12 11.89
N ILE A 148 6.48 -8.40 11.52
CA ILE A 148 6.47 -6.93 11.40
C ILE A 148 6.41 -6.27 12.78
N LEU A 149 5.83 -6.94 13.77
CA LEU A 149 5.67 -6.41 15.12
C LEU A 149 6.90 -6.72 15.97
N VAL A 150 7.73 -5.70 16.23
CA VAL A 150 8.98 -5.85 16.98
C VAL A 150 8.80 -5.29 18.39
N ALA A 151 8.75 -6.18 19.38
CA ALA A 151 8.70 -5.81 20.78
C ALA A 151 10.01 -5.14 21.25
N HIS A 152 9.93 -4.30 22.28
CA HIS A 152 11.07 -3.61 22.89
C HIS A 152 11.87 -2.67 21.96
N GLN A 153 11.27 -2.26 20.84
CA GLN A 153 11.81 -1.23 19.96
C GLN A 153 11.07 0.09 20.19
N ASP A 154 11.82 1.19 20.39
CA ASP A 154 11.22 2.54 20.45
C ASP A 154 10.60 2.92 19.09
N PRO A 155 9.52 3.72 19.07
CA PRO A 155 8.91 4.25 17.86
C PRO A 155 9.92 4.85 16.88
N ASN A 156 9.95 4.33 15.64
CA ASN A 156 10.86 4.84 14.61
C ASN A 156 10.38 4.63 13.16
N LEU A 157 9.23 3.99 12.94
CA LEU A 157 8.69 3.69 11.61
C LEU A 157 7.87 4.85 11.05
N VAL A 158 8.29 5.39 9.91
CA VAL A 158 7.57 6.43 9.16
C VAL A 158 6.96 5.84 7.90
N VAL A 159 5.65 5.97 7.73
CA VAL A 159 4.98 5.59 6.49
C VAL A 159 5.16 6.70 5.45
N CYS A 160 5.49 6.34 4.23
CA CYS A 160 5.57 7.27 3.11
C CYS A 160 4.53 6.88 2.04
N TRP A 161 3.56 7.75 1.82
CA TRP A 161 2.53 7.66 0.78
C TRP A 161 2.83 8.62 -0.37
N GLY A 162 2.34 8.31 -1.56
CA GLY A 162 2.50 9.15 -2.74
C GLY A 162 2.30 8.38 -4.04
N GLY A 163 2.37 9.08 -5.17
CA GLY A 163 2.04 8.51 -6.47
C GLY A 163 3.00 7.41 -6.95
N HIS A 164 2.44 6.38 -7.59
CA HIS A 164 3.20 5.41 -8.37
C HIS A 164 3.78 6.05 -9.64
N SER A 165 3.05 7.01 -10.25
CA SER A 165 3.46 7.80 -11.42
C SER A 165 3.76 9.24 -11.00
N ILE A 166 5.05 9.58 -10.93
CA ILE A 166 5.55 10.90 -10.55
C ILE A 166 6.70 11.32 -11.46
N ASN A 167 6.89 12.62 -11.63
CA ASN A 167 7.98 13.14 -12.45
C ASN A 167 9.35 12.96 -11.76
N ARG A 168 10.44 13.25 -12.50
CA ARG A 168 11.80 13.06 -11.97
C ARG A 168 12.13 13.96 -10.78
N GLU A 169 11.66 15.20 -10.78
CA GLU A 169 11.90 16.16 -9.70
C GLU A 169 11.24 15.68 -8.39
N GLU A 170 9.98 15.27 -8.45
CA GLU A 170 9.25 14.66 -7.34
C GLU A 170 9.96 13.40 -6.84
N TYR A 171 10.39 12.51 -7.74
CA TYR A 171 11.11 11.29 -7.36
C TYR A 171 12.44 11.58 -6.64
N GLU A 172 13.26 12.51 -7.12
CA GLU A 172 14.50 12.90 -6.43
C GLU A 172 14.22 13.61 -5.10
N TYR A 173 13.13 14.37 -5.00
CA TYR A 173 12.70 14.95 -3.73
C TYR A 173 12.34 13.86 -2.71
N THR A 174 11.58 12.83 -3.10
CA THR A 174 11.24 11.70 -2.20
C THR A 174 12.49 10.97 -1.70
N LYS A 175 13.50 10.78 -2.55
CA LYS A 175 14.82 10.23 -2.17
C LYS A 175 15.54 11.14 -1.17
N SER A 176 15.46 12.45 -1.37
CA SER A 176 16.09 13.44 -0.48
C SER A 176 15.44 13.42 0.91
N VAL A 177 14.11 13.30 0.98
CA VAL A 177 13.39 13.12 2.25
C VAL A 177 13.78 11.80 2.91
N GLY A 178 13.75 10.69 2.18
CA GLY A 178 14.19 9.38 2.68
C GLY A 178 15.62 9.39 3.23
N TYR A 179 16.54 10.08 2.54
CA TYR A 179 17.90 10.28 3.02
C TYR A 179 17.95 11.05 4.36
N GLN A 180 17.14 12.10 4.50
CA GLN A 180 17.07 12.87 5.76
C GLN A 180 16.43 12.08 6.91
N LEU A 181 15.46 11.22 6.62
CA LEU A 181 14.89 10.27 7.60
C LEU A 181 15.94 9.26 8.04
N GLY A 182 16.66 8.65 7.09
CA GLY A 182 17.70 7.67 7.40
C GLY A 182 18.87 8.24 8.20
N LEU A 183 19.24 9.51 7.96
CA LEU A 183 20.26 10.20 8.77
C LEU A 183 19.85 10.35 10.24
N ARG A 184 18.55 10.28 10.55
CA ARG A 184 17.98 10.37 11.90
C ARG A 184 17.59 9.00 12.46
N GLY A 185 17.92 7.91 11.76
CA GLY A 185 17.61 6.56 12.22
C GLY A 185 16.11 6.23 12.19
N LEU A 186 15.34 6.84 11.29
CA LEU A 186 13.95 6.44 11.06
C LEU A 186 13.91 5.34 10.01
N ASP A 187 13.07 4.34 10.25
CA ASP A 187 12.75 3.25 9.31
C ASP A 187 11.56 3.65 8.43
N ILE A 188 11.35 2.94 7.31
CA ILE A 188 10.36 3.36 6.29
C ILE A 188 9.38 2.22 5.99
N ALA A 189 8.09 2.56 5.96
CA ALA A 189 7.05 1.72 5.38
C ALA A 189 6.42 2.40 4.14
N THR A 190 6.07 1.64 3.10
CA THR A 190 5.36 2.16 1.91
C THR A 190 4.40 1.11 1.34
N GLY A 191 3.64 1.49 0.30
CA GLY A 191 2.85 0.58 -0.54
C GLY A 191 3.66 -0.29 -1.53
N CYS A 192 4.97 -0.41 -1.35
CA CYS A 192 5.91 -1.24 -2.13
C CYS A 192 6.18 -0.82 -3.59
N GLY A 193 5.24 -0.13 -4.25
CA GLY A 193 5.26 0.15 -5.68
C GLY A 193 6.35 1.12 -6.18
N PRO A 194 6.24 1.61 -7.43
CA PRO A 194 7.20 2.55 -8.01
C PRO A 194 7.03 3.98 -7.46
N GLY A 195 7.69 4.96 -8.10
CA GLY A 195 7.54 6.37 -7.73
C GLY A 195 7.88 6.67 -6.27
N ALA A 196 6.94 7.35 -5.59
CA ALA A 196 7.08 7.79 -4.21
C ALA A 196 7.13 6.64 -3.19
N MET A 197 6.71 5.43 -3.57
CA MET A 197 6.77 4.24 -2.72
C MET A 197 8.15 3.54 -2.74
N LYS A 198 9.04 3.95 -3.66
CA LYS A 198 10.40 3.43 -3.81
C LYS A 198 11.49 4.44 -3.47
N GLY A 199 11.29 5.71 -3.84
CA GLY A 199 12.28 6.77 -3.67
C GLY A 199 12.78 6.94 -2.22
N PRO A 200 11.90 7.06 -1.21
CA PRO A 200 12.31 7.23 0.18
C PRO A 200 13.23 6.11 0.69
N MET A 201 12.92 4.85 0.40
CA MET A 201 13.76 3.71 0.83
C MET A 201 15.15 3.77 0.19
N LYS A 202 15.27 4.16 -1.09
CA LYS A 202 16.58 4.35 -1.74
C LYS A 202 17.42 5.44 -1.07
N GLY A 203 16.79 6.54 -0.68
CA GLY A 203 17.45 7.60 0.06
C GLY A 203 17.91 7.15 1.45
N ALA A 204 17.01 6.48 2.18
CA ALA A 204 17.26 5.99 3.52
C ALA A 204 18.39 4.97 3.57
N ASN A 205 18.48 4.06 2.59
CA ASN A 205 19.53 3.04 2.54
C ASN A 205 20.94 3.64 2.52
N ILE A 206 21.14 4.70 1.73
CA ILE A 206 22.42 5.42 1.69
C ILE A 206 22.69 6.09 3.05
N ALA A 207 21.69 6.71 3.65
CA ALA A 207 21.84 7.44 4.91
C ALA A 207 22.05 6.52 6.12
N HIS A 208 21.34 5.40 6.20
CA HIS A 208 21.52 4.39 7.23
C HIS A 208 22.93 3.80 7.18
N ALA A 209 23.48 3.56 5.98
CA ALA A 209 24.87 3.14 5.82
C ALA A 209 25.88 4.20 6.34
N LYS A 210 25.59 5.50 6.17
CA LYS A 210 26.39 6.58 6.78
C LYS A 210 26.30 6.58 8.31
N GLN A 211 25.11 6.28 8.85
CA GLN A 211 24.87 6.13 10.28
C GLN A 211 25.32 4.78 10.85
N ARG A 212 25.95 3.92 10.03
CA ARG A 212 26.42 2.57 10.43
C ARG A 212 25.30 1.69 10.98
N ARG A 213 24.05 1.91 10.55
CA ARG A 213 22.93 1.03 10.87
C ARG A 213 22.90 -0.16 9.95
N VAL A 214 22.84 -1.35 10.55
CA VAL A 214 22.85 -2.65 9.87
C VAL A 214 21.48 -3.33 9.84
N ASN A 215 20.61 -2.99 10.79
CA ASN A 215 19.23 -3.51 10.88
C ASN A 215 18.24 -2.40 10.53
N ASN A 216 18.07 -2.17 9.23
CA ASN A 216 17.15 -1.17 8.70
C ASN A 216 15.86 -1.87 8.30
N ARG A 217 14.71 -1.27 8.56
CA ARG A 217 13.41 -1.85 8.20
C ARG A 217 12.81 -1.06 7.04
N TYR A 218 12.65 -1.75 5.91
CA TYR A 218 11.98 -1.25 4.71
C TYR A 218 10.77 -2.12 4.45
N ILE A 219 9.66 -1.70 5.06
CA ILE A 219 8.43 -2.47 5.11
C ILE A 219 7.58 -2.15 3.88
N GLY A 220 7.26 -3.19 3.12
CA GLY A 220 6.31 -3.13 2.05
C GLY A 220 4.96 -3.69 2.51
N ILE A 221 3.89 -2.91 2.38
CA ILE A 221 2.53 -3.32 2.73
C ILE A 221 1.68 -3.27 1.46
N THR A 222 1.23 -4.44 0.99
CA THR A 222 0.43 -4.60 -0.24
C THR A 222 -0.77 -5.50 -0.03
N GLU A 223 -1.61 -5.66 -1.05
CA GLU A 223 -2.73 -6.62 -1.09
C GLU A 223 -2.87 -7.23 -2.52
N PRO A 224 -3.54 -8.38 -2.69
CA PRO A 224 -3.65 -9.08 -3.97
C PRO A 224 -4.18 -8.27 -5.16
N GLY A 225 -5.13 -7.38 -4.92
CA GLY A 225 -5.80 -6.60 -5.96
C GLY A 225 -4.90 -5.54 -6.60
N ILE A 226 -3.85 -5.09 -5.91
CA ILE A 226 -2.97 -3.99 -6.36
C ILE A 226 -1.53 -4.42 -6.62
N ILE A 227 -1.09 -5.55 -6.07
CA ILE A 227 0.33 -5.99 -6.15
C ILE A 227 0.85 -6.10 -7.60
N ALA A 228 -0.02 -6.47 -8.55
CA ALA A 228 0.35 -6.56 -9.96
C ALA A 228 0.60 -5.19 -10.62
N ALA A 229 -0.16 -4.15 -10.22
CA ALA A 229 0.01 -2.79 -10.71
C ALA A 229 1.12 -2.03 -9.96
N GLU A 230 1.29 -2.29 -8.66
CA GLU A 230 2.24 -1.63 -7.77
C GLU A 230 3.24 -2.63 -7.17
N SER A 231 3.97 -3.33 -8.05
CA SER A 231 4.81 -4.46 -7.65
C SER A 231 5.91 -4.12 -6.65
N PRO A 232 6.16 -4.99 -5.65
CA PRO A 232 7.15 -4.72 -4.61
C PRO A 232 8.56 -4.57 -5.17
N ASN A 233 9.21 -3.45 -4.86
CA ASN A 233 10.57 -3.21 -5.29
C ASN A 233 11.59 -3.98 -4.41
N PRO A 234 12.68 -4.57 -4.94
CA PRO A 234 13.56 -5.45 -4.16
C PRO A 234 14.42 -4.78 -3.08
N ILE A 235 14.23 -3.48 -2.81
CA ILE A 235 14.83 -2.84 -1.62
C ILE A 235 13.96 -3.07 -0.37
N VAL A 236 12.69 -3.43 -0.55
CA VAL A 236 11.81 -3.91 0.52
C VAL A 236 12.45 -5.17 1.08
N ASN A 237 12.68 -5.19 2.38
CA ASN A 237 13.27 -6.34 3.09
C ASN A 237 12.28 -6.98 4.09
N GLU A 238 11.13 -6.36 4.30
CA GLU A 238 10.01 -6.92 5.05
C GLU A 238 8.73 -6.69 4.26
N LEU A 239 8.24 -7.69 3.54
CA LEU A 239 6.96 -7.61 2.83
C LEU A 239 5.86 -8.23 3.68
N VAL A 240 4.68 -7.60 3.67
CA VAL A 240 3.44 -8.19 4.16
C VAL A 240 2.32 -8.00 3.13
N ILE A 241 1.57 -9.07 2.86
CA ILE A 241 0.40 -9.07 1.97
C ILE A 241 -0.86 -9.20 2.81
N LEU A 242 -1.70 -8.16 2.79
CA LEU A 242 -2.98 -8.14 3.48
C LEU A 242 -4.09 -8.67 2.57
N PRO A 243 -5.22 -9.14 3.12
CA PRO A 243 -6.29 -9.74 2.32
C PRO A 243 -6.98 -8.74 1.38
N ASP A 244 -7.07 -7.48 1.80
CA ASP A 244 -7.78 -6.41 1.08
C ASP A 244 -7.18 -5.01 1.38
N ILE A 245 -7.73 -3.99 0.70
CA ILE A 245 -7.29 -2.60 0.80
C ILE A 245 -7.52 -2.04 2.20
N GLU A 246 -8.65 -2.33 2.82
CA GLU A 246 -9.01 -1.77 4.11
C GLU A 246 -8.10 -2.30 5.22
N LYS A 247 -7.76 -3.59 5.22
CA LYS A 247 -6.78 -4.18 6.14
C LYS A 247 -5.36 -3.66 5.86
N ARG A 248 -5.02 -3.37 4.60
CA ARG A 248 -3.77 -2.66 4.24
C ARG A 248 -3.75 -1.23 4.82
N LEU A 249 -4.84 -0.47 4.69
CA LEU A 249 -4.97 0.89 5.22
C LEU A 249 -4.90 0.90 6.76
N GLU A 250 -5.59 -0.04 7.41
CA GLU A 250 -5.51 -0.22 8.86
C GLU A 250 -4.07 -0.52 9.30
N THR A 251 -3.38 -1.42 8.58
CA THR A 251 -1.99 -1.74 8.86
C THR A 251 -1.13 -0.47 8.90
N PHE A 252 -1.20 0.41 7.89
CA PHE A 252 -0.40 1.64 7.85
C PHE A 252 -0.59 2.50 9.10
N VAL A 253 -1.82 2.72 9.54
CA VAL A 253 -2.12 3.62 10.66
C VAL A 253 -1.87 2.97 12.03
N ARG A 254 -1.87 1.64 12.10
CA ARG A 254 -1.54 0.88 13.31
C ARG A 254 -0.05 0.82 13.58
N VAL A 255 0.78 0.61 12.54
CA VAL A 255 2.25 0.45 12.70
C VAL A 255 3.01 1.77 12.50
N GLY A 256 2.45 2.71 11.77
CA GLY A 256 3.06 4.01 11.51
C GLY A 256 3.12 4.88 12.78
N HIS A 257 4.31 5.42 13.08
CA HIS A 257 4.49 6.43 14.13
C HIS A 257 4.44 7.86 13.58
N GLY A 258 4.33 7.98 12.27
CA GLY A 258 4.19 9.21 11.52
C GLY A 258 4.02 8.92 10.05
N ILE A 259 3.33 9.81 9.35
CA ILE A 259 3.02 9.65 7.93
C ILE A 259 3.50 10.87 7.16
N ILE A 260 4.24 10.62 6.09
CA ILE A 260 4.60 11.61 5.08
C ILE A 260 3.80 11.31 3.82
N VAL A 261 3.21 12.35 3.23
CA VAL A 261 2.48 12.25 1.96
C VAL A 261 3.17 13.12 0.91
N PHE A 262 3.63 12.48 -0.15
CA PHE A 262 4.14 13.10 -1.36
C PHE A 262 3.02 13.31 -2.38
N PRO A 263 3.24 14.12 -3.45
CA PRO A 263 2.27 14.22 -4.54
C PRO A 263 1.93 12.86 -5.14
N GLY A 264 0.64 12.64 -5.37
CA GLY A 264 0.09 11.40 -5.91
C GLY A 264 -1.27 11.57 -6.54
N GLY A 265 -1.82 10.47 -7.06
CA GLY A 265 -3.13 10.42 -7.69
C GLY A 265 -4.23 9.99 -6.71
N VAL A 266 -5.21 9.26 -7.24
CA VAL A 266 -6.40 8.83 -6.51
C VAL A 266 -6.12 7.90 -5.33
N GLY A 267 -5.12 7.00 -5.43
CA GLY A 267 -4.75 6.13 -4.30
C GLY A 267 -4.17 6.91 -3.12
N THR A 268 -3.35 7.94 -3.39
CA THR A 268 -2.85 8.82 -2.34
C THR A 268 -3.95 9.67 -1.72
N ALA A 269 -4.93 10.12 -2.51
CA ALA A 269 -6.09 10.82 -1.98
C ALA A 269 -6.97 9.92 -1.10
N GLU A 270 -7.16 8.65 -1.46
CA GLU A 270 -7.83 7.64 -0.65
C GLU A 270 -7.13 7.48 0.71
N GLU A 271 -5.80 7.32 0.72
CA GLU A 271 -4.99 7.19 1.94
C GLU A 271 -5.09 8.42 2.85
N ILE A 272 -5.07 9.64 2.27
CA ILE A 272 -5.27 10.90 3.02
C ILE A 272 -6.66 10.92 3.69
N LEU A 273 -7.71 10.62 2.93
CA LEU A 273 -9.10 10.66 3.40
C LEU A 273 -9.35 9.60 4.47
N TYR A 274 -8.76 8.41 4.32
CA TYR A 274 -8.79 7.35 5.32
C TYR A 274 -8.20 7.84 6.66
N LEU A 275 -6.97 8.36 6.64
CA LEU A 275 -6.31 8.81 7.86
C LEU A 275 -7.02 10.01 8.50
N LEU A 276 -7.40 11.02 7.71
CA LEU A 276 -8.10 12.20 8.25
C LEU A 276 -9.47 11.84 8.80
N GLY A 277 -10.23 10.95 8.14
CA GLY A 277 -11.50 10.46 8.65
C GLY A 277 -11.38 9.81 10.02
N ILE A 278 -10.34 9.00 10.22
CA ILE A 278 -10.01 8.40 11.53
C ILE A 278 -9.61 9.47 12.54
N LEU A 279 -8.65 10.34 12.21
CA LEU A 279 -8.15 11.36 13.15
C LEU A 279 -9.22 12.40 13.53
N LEU A 280 -10.24 12.60 12.71
CA LEU A 280 -11.36 13.51 13.00
C LEU A 280 -12.42 12.88 13.90
N HIS A 281 -12.33 11.58 14.19
CA HIS A 281 -13.22 10.95 15.15
C HIS A 281 -12.96 11.50 16.58
N PRO A 282 -14.01 11.78 17.38
CA PRO A 282 -13.85 12.35 18.73
C PRO A 282 -12.93 11.52 19.65
N ASN A 283 -13.01 10.19 19.59
CA ASN A 283 -12.14 9.30 20.38
C ASN A 283 -10.64 9.42 20.05
N ASN A 284 -10.30 10.07 18.93
CA ASN A 284 -8.92 10.29 18.48
C ASN A 284 -8.48 11.76 18.64
N ALA A 285 -9.28 12.60 19.31
CA ALA A 285 -8.99 14.03 19.49
C ALA A 285 -7.58 14.28 20.02
N GLU A 286 -7.16 13.51 21.04
CA GLU A 286 -5.90 13.70 21.75
C GLU A 286 -4.70 12.98 21.13
N LEU A 287 -4.89 12.18 20.07
CA LEU A 287 -3.80 11.41 19.47
C LEU A 287 -2.78 12.35 18.79
N PRO A 288 -1.50 12.33 19.21
CA PRO A 288 -0.47 13.18 18.62
C PRO A 288 0.14 12.49 17.40
N PHE A 289 -0.66 12.29 16.36
CA PHE A 289 -0.26 11.56 15.15
C PHE A 289 0.36 12.52 14.11
N PRO A 290 1.68 12.47 13.85
CA PRO A 290 2.31 13.43 12.96
C PRO A 290 2.04 13.10 11.49
N LEU A 291 1.44 14.04 10.78
CA LEU A 291 1.12 13.97 9.36
C LEU A 291 1.74 15.16 8.61
N VAL A 292 2.62 14.88 7.64
CA VAL A 292 3.29 15.92 6.86
C VAL A 292 3.06 15.72 5.37
N PHE A 293 2.53 16.74 4.72
CA PHE A 293 2.42 16.82 3.27
C PHE A 293 3.64 17.55 2.72
N THR A 294 4.33 16.98 1.72
CA THR A 294 5.58 17.56 1.26
C THR A 294 5.92 17.24 -0.18
N GLY A 295 6.56 18.17 -0.87
CA GLY A 295 7.02 18.01 -2.24
C GLY A 295 8.07 19.05 -2.63
N PRO A 296 8.62 18.95 -3.84
CA PRO A 296 9.50 19.99 -4.38
C PRO A 296 8.74 21.31 -4.54
N ARG A 297 9.45 22.39 -4.87
CA ARG A 297 8.85 23.72 -5.06
C ARG A 297 7.73 23.71 -6.10
N SER A 298 7.90 22.93 -7.17
CA SER A 298 6.91 22.75 -8.24
C SER A 298 5.60 22.09 -7.77
N ALA A 299 5.59 21.42 -6.61
CA ALA A 299 4.41 20.78 -6.04
C ALA A 299 3.57 21.71 -5.14
N ALA A 300 3.97 22.98 -4.95
CA ALA A 300 3.17 23.91 -4.14
C ALA A 300 1.71 24.06 -4.63
N PRO A 301 1.45 24.28 -5.94
CA PRO A 301 0.06 24.37 -6.45
C PRO A 301 -0.74 23.08 -6.24
N TYR A 302 -0.09 21.91 -6.32
CA TYR A 302 -0.73 20.62 -6.04
C TYR A 302 -1.23 20.57 -4.58
N PHE A 303 -0.39 20.94 -3.61
CA PHE A 303 -0.78 20.92 -2.21
C PHE A 303 -1.76 22.03 -1.83
N GLU A 304 -1.72 23.18 -2.50
CA GLU A 304 -2.76 24.21 -2.36
C GLU A 304 -4.13 23.70 -2.80
N GLN A 305 -4.19 22.92 -3.89
CA GLN A 305 -5.43 22.30 -4.37
C GLN A 305 -5.94 21.22 -3.41
N ILE A 306 -5.04 20.38 -2.88
CA ILE A 306 -5.38 19.37 -1.86
C ILE A 306 -5.88 20.03 -0.57
N ASP A 307 -5.18 21.05 -0.03
CA ASP A 307 -5.60 21.78 1.17
C ASP A 307 -6.98 22.40 0.98
N ARG A 308 -7.23 23.03 -0.17
CA ARG A 308 -8.53 23.61 -0.51
C ARG A 308 -9.64 22.56 -0.54
N PHE A 309 -9.39 21.41 -1.19
CA PHE A 309 -10.36 20.32 -1.25
C PHE A 309 -10.66 19.76 0.15
N LEU A 310 -9.64 19.53 0.97
CA LEU A 310 -9.80 19.03 2.35
C LEU A 310 -10.51 20.03 3.25
N ARG A 311 -10.19 21.32 3.13
CA ARG A 311 -10.86 22.38 3.90
C ARG A 311 -12.33 22.50 3.53
N LEU A 312 -12.65 22.42 2.24
CA LEU A 312 -14.03 22.47 1.76
C LEU A 312 -14.85 21.28 2.24
N THR A 313 -14.29 20.07 2.16
CA THR A 313 -15.02 18.82 2.43
C THR A 313 -15.01 18.44 3.91
N LEU A 314 -13.87 18.52 4.59
CA LEU A 314 -13.68 18.06 5.97
C LEU A 314 -13.57 19.20 7.00
N GLY A 315 -13.51 20.45 6.55
CA GLY A 315 -13.44 21.64 7.41
C GLY A 315 -12.06 21.91 8.02
N ASP A 316 -11.97 23.03 8.76
CA ASP A 316 -10.70 23.51 9.35
C ASP A 316 -10.11 22.55 10.39
N ALA A 317 -10.95 21.76 11.05
CA ALA A 317 -10.51 20.72 11.98
C ALA A 317 -9.55 19.71 11.30
N ALA A 318 -9.79 19.36 10.04
CA ALA A 318 -8.91 18.49 9.27
C ALA A 318 -7.54 19.15 9.04
N THR A 319 -7.54 20.45 8.76
CA THR A 319 -6.30 21.19 8.45
C THR A 319 -5.39 21.37 9.66
N SER A 320 -5.93 21.24 10.88
CA SER A 320 -5.13 21.21 12.11
C SER A 320 -4.36 19.89 12.32
N ARG A 321 -4.70 18.83 11.57
CA ARG A 321 -4.11 17.49 11.71
C ARG A 321 -2.87 17.27 10.84
N TYR A 322 -2.55 18.16 9.90
CA TYR A 322 -1.38 18.02 9.03
C TYR A 322 -0.57 19.32 8.93
N ARG A 323 0.69 19.19 8.50
CA ARG A 323 1.55 20.32 8.14
C ARG A 323 2.03 20.17 6.71
N ILE A 324 1.97 21.25 5.93
CA ILE A 324 2.53 21.28 4.57
C ILE A 324 3.93 21.88 4.63
N ILE A 325 4.93 21.16 4.12
CA ILE A 325 6.34 21.60 4.05
C ILE A 325 6.81 21.47 2.60
N ILE A 326 7.11 22.60 1.97
CA ILE A 326 7.55 22.64 0.57
C ILE A 326 9.06 22.81 0.49
N ALA A 327 9.71 21.97 -0.33
CA ALA A 327 11.12 22.08 -0.70
C ALA A 327 12.15 22.04 0.46
N ASP A 328 11.80 21.46 1.62
CA ASP A 328 12.72 21.30 2.75
C ASP A 328 12.71 19.87 3.32
N PRO A 329 13.47 18.93 2.71
CA PRO A 329 13.55 17.56 3.19
C PRO A 329 14.10 17.42 4.61
N ALA A 330 14.96 18.36 5.04
CA ALA A 330 15.57 18.30 6.36
C ALA A 330 14.56 18.68 7.44
N GLU A 331 13.72 19.67 7.17
CA GLU A 331 12.61 20.06 8.04
C GLU A 331 11.56 18.96 8.14
N VAL A 332 11.16 18.33 7.04
CA VAL A 332 10.25 17.17 7.06
C VAL A 332 10.75 16.10 8.04
N ALA A 333 12.04 15.76 7.96
CA ALA A 333 12.61 14.74 8.84
C ALA A 333 12.76 15.22 10.29
N ARG A 334 12.97 16.52 10.55
CA ARG A 334 12.95 17.10 11.91
C ARG A 334 11.55 17.01 12.52
N GLU A 335 10.52 17.36 11.75
CA GLU A 335 9.13 17.25 12.18
C GLU A 335 8.72 15.82 12.49
N MET A 336 9.14 14.85 11.67
CA MET A 336 8.91 13.44 11.98
C MET A 336 9.60 13.01 13.27
N VAL A 337 10.87 13.38 13.50
CA VAL A 337 11.55 13.04 14.76
C VAL A 337 10.82 13.61 15.98
N GLN A 338 10.37 14.88 15.90
CA GLN A 338 9.63 15.50 17.00
C GLN A 338 8.25 14.83 17.19
N GLY A 339 7.55 14.54 16.11
CA GLY A 339 6.26 13.85 16.12
C GLY A 339 6.36 12.45 16.71
N VAL A 340 7.32 11.65 16.27
CA VAL A 340 7.57 10.30 16.77
C VAL A 340 7.91 10.31 18.27
N ARG A 341 8.63 11.34 18.75
CA ARG A 341 8.84 11.52 20.21
C ARG A 341 7.54 11.77 20.97
N ARG A 342 6.62 12.57 20.41
CA ARG A 342 5.28 12.78 21.00
C ARG A 342 4.46 11.50 21.00
N VAL A 343 4.48 10.73 19.90
CA VAL A 343 3.83 9.41 19.84
C VAL A 343 4.38 8.48 20.91
N ARG A 344 5.71 8.40 21.06
CA ARG A 344 6.35 7.61 22.11
C ARG A 344 5.86 8.00 23.50
N GLN A 345 5.86 9.29 23.80
CA GLN A 345 5.42 9.80 25.10
C GLN A 345 3.95 9.46 25.37
N HIS A 346 3.08 9.68 24.37
CA HIS A 346 1.66 9.35 24.47
C HIS A 346 1.42 7.85 24.70
N ARG A 347 2.09 6.97 23.97
CA ARG A 347 1.96 5.51 24.16
C ARG A 347 2.42 5.07 25.56
N LEU A 348 3.42 5.71 26.14
CA LEU A 348 3.83 5.46 27.53
C LEU A 348 2.75 5.90 28.53
N GLU A 349 2.16 7.08 28.32
CA GLU A 349 1.10 7.64 29.17
C GLU A 349 -0.17 6.79 29.14
N THR A 350 -0.56 6.31 27.96
CA THR A 350 -1.75 5.45 27.76
C THR A 350 -1.48 3.96 27.97
N ARG A 351 -0.22 3.57 28.23
CA ARG A 351 0.23 2.17 28.36
C ARG A 351 -0.07 1.30 27.13
N ASP A 352 -0.02 1.92 25.96
CA ASP A 352 -0.19 1.24 24.67
C ASP A 352 1.15 0.71 24.14
N ALA A 353 1.10 -0.24 23.22
CA ALA A 353 2.28 -0.80 22.59
C ALA A 353 2.94 0.21 21.63
N PHE A 354 4.26 0.11 21.45
CA PHE A 354 4.96 0.88 20.42
C PHE A 354 4.75 0.28 19.04
N PHE A 355 4.88 -1.03 18.89
CA PHE A 355 4.81 -1.73 17.61
C PHE A 355 3.41 -1.79 16.96
N PHE A 356 2.35 -1.48 17.71
CA PHE A 356 0.98 -1.49 17.21
C PHE A 356 0.11 -0.51 18.02
N ASN A 357 -0.60 0.39 17.35
CA ASN A 357 -1.42 1.43 17.96
C ASN A 357 -2.81 0.90 18.34
N TRP A 358 -2.97 0.25 19.49
CA TRP A 358 -4.28 -0.28 19.91
C TRP A 358 -5.27 0.81 20.30
N THR A 359 -4.78 1.90 20.87
CA THR A 359 -5.60 3.02 21.35
C THR A 359 -6.24 3.84 20.23
N LEU A 360 -5.75 3.71 18.99
CA LEU A 360 -6.38 4.31 17.82
C LEU A 360 -7.77 3.71 17.60
N HIS A 361 -8.80 4.54 17.66
CA HIS A 361 -10.16 4.12 17.34
C HIS A 361 -10.37 4.20 15.82
N ILE A 362 -10.62 3.07 15.17
CA ILE A 362 -10.96 3.02 13.75
C ILE A 362 -12.45 2.66 13.65
N PRO A 363 -13.32 3.57 13.19
CA PRO A 363 -14.74 3.25 13.01
C PRO A 363 -14.92 2.13 11.99
N PHE A 364 -15.93 1.29 12.20
CA PHE A 364 -16.15 0.08 11.40
C PHE A 364 -16.32 0.37 9.90
N GLU A 365 -16.87 1.53 9.55
CA GLU A 365 -17.05 2.01 8.17
C GLU A 365 -15.72 2.16 7.40
N PHE A 366 -14.61 2.35 8.12
CA PHE A 366 -13.26 2.38 7.53
C PHE A 366 -12.66 0.98 7.38
N GLN A 367 -13.17 -0.04 8.08
CA GLN A 367 -12.64 -1.41 8.04
C GLN A 367 -13.40 -2.31 7.07
N GLN A 368 -14.66 -2.00 6.79
CA GLN A 368 -15.48 -2.77 5.87
C GLN A 368 -14.94 -2.72 4.42
N PRO A 369 -14.67 -3.89 3.81
CA PRO A 369 -14.30 -3.96 2.40
C PRO A 369 -15.33 -3.31 1.50
N PHE A 370 -14.88 -2.43 0.61
CA PHE A 370 -15.75 -1.79 -0.38
C PHE A 370 -15.60 -2.44 -1.76
N ALA A 371 -16.67 -3.06 -2.26
CA ALA A 371 -16.73 -3.60 -3.61
C ALA A 371 -17.32 -2.54 -4.57
N PRO A 372 -16.53 -1.93 -5.48
CA PRO A 372 -16.96 -0.81 -6.29
C PRO A 372 -17.79 -1.27 -7.50
N THR A 373 -19.09 -1.46 -7.29
CA THR A 373 -20.08 -1.62 -8.37
C THR A 373 -20.63 -0.25 -8.80
N HIS A 374 -21.23 -0.14 -9.99
CA HIS A 374 -21.89 1.10 -10.41
C HIS A 374 -22.99 1.53 -9.45
N GLU A 375 -23.73 0.58 -8.89
CA GLU A 375 -24.75 0.83 -7.86
C GLU A 375 -24.11 1.35 -6.56
N ALA A 376 -23.06 0.69 -6.07
CA ALA A 376 -22.38 1.08 -4.84
C ALA A 376 -21.73 2.47 -4.96
N MET A 377 -21.09 2.77 -6.10
CA MET A 377 -20.51 4.07 -6.39
C MET A 377 -21.57 5.17 -6.47
N ARG A 378 -22.74 4.86 -7.06
CA ARG A 378 -23.88 5.77 -7.08
C ARG A 378 -24.52 5.92 -5.69
N ALA A 379 -24.46 4.93 -4.82
CA ALA A 379 -25.08 5.01 -3.49
C ALA A 379 -24.26 5.80 -2.45
N LEU A 380 -23.05 6.28 -2.80
CA LEU A 380 -22.20 7.05 -1.89
C LEU A 380 -22.87 8.38 -1.50
N ASP A 381 -22.89 8.68 -0.19
CA ASP A 381 -23.54 9.87 0.33
C ASP A 381 -22.54 11.01 0.53
N LEU A 382 -22.31 11.78 -0.54
CA LEU A 382 -21.33 12.86 -0.60
C LEU A 382 -21.96 14.25 -0.37
N HIS A 383 -22.70 14.40 0.73
CA HIS A 383 -23.39 15.64 1.12
C HIS A 383 -22.87 16.24 2.44
N ARG A 384 -23.04 17.56 2.58
CA ARG A 384 -22.51 18.37 3.70
C ARG A 384 -23.10 18.08 5.08
N GLU A 385 -24.34 17.61 5.13
CA GLU A 385 -25.11 17.50 6.38
C GLU A 385 -24.69 16.29 7.26
N ARG A 386 -23.70 15.53 6.81
CA ARG A 386 -23.20 14.33 7.50
C ARG A 386 -22.13 14.67 8.53
N PRO A 387 -21.98 13.84 9.58
CA PRO A 387 -20.77 13.85 10.39
C PRO A 387 -19.52 13.74 9.50
N VAL A 388 -18.54 14.63 9.72
CA VAL A 388 -17.36 14.76 8.85
C VAL A 388 -16.58 13.46 8.68
N HIS A 389 -16.47 12.63 9.72
CA HIS A 389 -15.79 11.34 9.63
C HIS A 389 -16.53 10.33 8.75
N LEU A 390 -17.87 10.38 8.67
CA LEU A 390 -18.66 9.54 7.76
C LEU A 390 -18.57 10.03 6.30
N LEU A 391 -18.55 11.35 6.10
CA LEU A 391 -18.29 11.94 4.78
C LEU A 391 -16.88 11.53 4.28
N ALA A 392 -15.87 11.56 5.15
CA ALA A 392 -14.53 11.09 4.82
C ALA A 392 -14.51 9.59 4.43
N ALA A 393 -15.33 8.75 5.07
CA ALA A 393 -15.43 7.33 4.73
C ALA A 393 -15.99 7.12 3.31
N ASP A 394 -17.02 7.87 2.90
CA ASP A 394 -17.58 7.74 1.54
C ASP A 394 -16.71 8.41 0.47
N LEU A 395 -16.05 9.53 0.79
CA LEU A 395 -15.01 10.08 -0.08
C LEU A 395 -13.88 9.07 -0.30
N ARG A 396 -13.41 8.39 0.76
CA ARG A 396 -12.43 7.30 0.67
C ARG A 396 -12.91 6.22 -0.29
N ARG A 397 -14.16 5.74 -0.15
CA ARG A 397 -14.76 4.73 -1.04
C ARG A 397 -14.85 5.21 -2.49
N ALA A 398 -15.18 6.48 -2.73
CA ALA A 398 -15.20 7.06 -4.09
C ALA A 398 -13.80 6.96 -4.75
N PHE A 399 -12.74 7.37 -4.05
CA PHE A 399 -11.38 7.26 -4.57
C PHE A 399 -10.93 5.80 -4.74
N SER A 400 -11.30 4.91 -3.82
CA SER A 400 -11.07 3.47 -3.91
C SER A 400 -11.71 2.85 -5.16
N GLY A 401 -12.94 3.27 -5.49
CA GLY A 401 -13.61 2.87 -6.72
C GLY A 401 -12.91 3.35 -7.99
N ILE A 402 -12.36 4.57 -7.98
CA ILE A 402 -11.56 5.08 -9.11
C ILE A 402 -10.24 4.29 -9.24
N VAL A 403 -9.56 3.98 -8.13
CA VAL A 403 -8.38 3.10 -8.13
C VAL A 403 -8.75 1.75 -8.75
N ALA A 404 -9.84 1.13 -8.29
CA ALA A 404 -10.29 -0.16 -8.80
C ALA A 404 -10.60 -0.12 -10.31
N GLY A 405 -11.31 0.91 -10.78
CA GLY A 405 -11.62 1.08 -12.20
C GLY A 405 -10.40 1.32 -13.08
N ASN A 406 -9.29 1.82 -12.51
CA ASN A 406 -8.06 2.09 -13.25
C ASN A 406 -7.10 0.89 -13.28
N VAL A 407 -6.92 0.19 -12.15
CA VAL A 407 -5.79 -0.74 -11.96
C VAL A 407 -6.16 -2.06 -11.28
N LYS A 408 -7.45 -2.35 -11.04
CA LYS A 408 -7.90 -3.67 -10.55
C LYS A 408 -8.70 -4.38 -11.62
N GLU A 409 -8.36 -5.64 -11.89
CA GLU A 409 -8.95 -6.40 -13.00
C GLU A 409 -10.49 -6.42 -12.98
N ASP A 410 -11.09 -6.71 -11.82
CA ASP A 410 -12.56 -6.71 -11.67
C ASP A 410 -13.19 -5.34 -11.89
N GLY A 411 -12.51 -4.27 -11.46
CA GLY A 411 -12.95 -2.89 -11.68
C GLY A 411 -12.86 -2.53 -13.15
N MET A 412 -11.73 -2.82 -13.81
CA MET A 412 -11.54 -2.57 -15.24
C MET A 412 -12.59 -3.29 -16.09
N ARG A 413 -12.87 -4.58 -15.81
CA ARG A 413 -13.92 -5.35 -16.51
C ARG A 413 -15.30 -4.70 -16.37
N ARG A 414 -15.65 -4.17 -15.20
CA ARG A 414 -16.93 -3.44 -14.99
C ARG A 414 -17.00 -2.17 -15.83
N ILE A 415 -15.90 -1.44 -15.93
CA ILE A 415 -15.83 -0.22 -16.75
C ILE A 415 -15.95 -0.55 -18.24
N GLU A 416 -15.30 -1.62 -18.71
CA GLU A 416 -15.42 -2.12 -20.07
C GLU A 416 -16.85 -2.55 -20.40
N GLN A 417 -17.55 -3.19 -19.46
CA GLN A 417 -18.90 -3.72 -19.67
C GLN A 417 -20.03 -2.68 -19.54
N TYR A 418 -19.92 -1.77 -18.57
CA TYR A 418 -21.03 -0.88 -18.17
C TYR A 418 -20.71 0.62 -18.33
N GLY A 419 -19.48 0.96 -18.72
CA GLY A 419 -19.03 2.35 -18.82
C GLY A 419 -18.50 2.91 -17.49
N PRO A 420 -18.20 4.22 -17.42
CA PRO A 420 -17.60 4.84 -16.23
C PRO A 420 -18.53 4.82 -15.01
N PHE A 421 -17.96 4.81 -13.80
CA PHE A 421 -18.70 5.01 -12.56
C PHE A 421 -19.27 6.44 -12.49
N GLU A 422 -20.52 6.58 -12.07
CA GLU A 422 -21.14 7.89 -11.84
C GLU A 422 -21.02 8.24 -10.36
N ILE A 423 -20.43 9.40 -10.07
CA ILE A 423 -20.25 9.93 -8.71
C ILE A 423 -21.07 11.20 -8.61
N HIS A 424 -21.97 11.26 -7.64
CA HIS A 424 -22.83 12.42 -7.38
C HIS A 424 -22.81 12.82 -5.91
N GLY A 425 -23.30 14.01 -5.60
CA GLY A 425 -23.35 14.54 -4.24
C GLY A 425 -23.66 16.03 -4.23
N ASP A 426 -23.21 16.73 -3.18
CA ASP A 426 -23.29 18.18 -3.09
C ASP A 426 -22.62 18.84 -4.30
N HIS A 427 -23.32 19.79 -4.93
CA HIS A 427 -22.87 20.42 -6.17
C HIS A 427 -21.49 21.08 -6.03
N GLU A 428 -21.20 21.76 -4.92
CA GLU A 428 -19.90 22.41 -4.72
C GLU A 428 -18.79 21.37 -4.46
N PHE A 429 -19.10 20.28 -3.73
CA PHE A 429 -18.15 19.16 -3.56
C PHE A 429 -17.81 18.50 -4.90
N MET A 430 -18.82 18.23 -5.73
CA MET A 430 -18.62 17.60 -7.03
C MET A 430 -17.79 18.47 -7.97
N GLN A 431 -18.00 19.79 -7.99
CA GLN A 431 -17.16 20.72 -8.77
C GLN A 431 -15.68 20.65 -8.37
N HIS A 432 -15.40 20.61 -7.06
CA HIS A 432 -14.01 20.55 -6.57
C HIS A 432 -13.39 19.17 -6.75
N LEU A 433 -14.18 18.10 -6.61
CA LEU A 433 -13.75 16.74 -6.92
C LEU A 433 -13.39 16.61 -8.42
N ASP A 434 -14.23 17.10 -9.33
CA ASP A 434 -13.95 17.08 -10.77
C ASP A 434 -12.69 17.89 -11.09
N ALA A 435 -12.52 19.08 -10.53
CA ALA A 435 -11.31 19.89 -10.72
C ALA A 435 -10.05 19.18 -10.19
N LEU A 436 -10.13 18.51 -9.04
CA LEU A 436 -9.02 17.74 -8.47
C LEU A 436 -8.65 16.55 -9.37
N LEU A 437 -9.64 15.79 -9.80
CA LEU A 437 -9.43 14.62 -10.66
C LEU A 437 -8.89 15.02 -12.04
N ARG A 438 -9.36 16.12 -12.64
CA ARG A 438 -8.80 16.68 -13.88
C ARG A 438 -7.34 17.07 -13.72
N ALA A 439 -6.99 17.73 -12.61
CA ALA A 439 -5.60 18.08 -12.32
C ALA A 439 -4.71 16.84 -12.20
N PHE A 440 -5.20 15.73 -11.62
CA PHE A 440 -4.47 14.46 -11.59
C PHE A 440 -4.25 13.88 -12.99
N VAL A 441 -5.23 14.00 -13.90
CA VAL A 441 -5.08 13.58 -15.30
C VAL A 441 -4.04 14.44 -16.03
N GLU A 442 -4.15 15.76 -15.94
CA GLU A 442 -3.24 16.71 -16.60
C GLU A 442 -1.79 16.54 -16.13
N GLN A 443 -1.60 16.26 -14.84
CA GLN A 443 -0.29 16.01 -14.23
C GLN A 443 0.20 14.56 -14.42
N ARG A 444 -0.53 13.73 -15.19
CA ARG A 444 -0.20 12.32 -15.48
C ARG A 444 -0.03 11.43 -14.24
N ARG A 445 -0.89 11.64 -13.24
CA ARG A 445 -0.89 10.88 -11.96
C ARG A 445 -1.80 9.66 -11.96
N MET A 446 -2.63 9.50 -13.00
CA MET A 446 -3.60 8.40 -13.12
C MET A 446 -3.05 7.17 -13.85
N LYS A 447 -1.93 7.33 -14.57
CA LYS A 447 -1.33 6.27 -15.38
C LYS A 447 0.18 6.48 -15.56
N ILE A 448 0.95 5.41 -15.66
CA ILE A 448 2.40 5.43 -15.93
C ILE A 448 2.68 5.75 -17.41
N ALA A 449 1.93 5.13 -18.33
CA ALA A 449 2.17 5.27 -19.77
C ALA A 449 0.87 5.23 -20.60
N GLY A 450 0.88 5.94 -21.74
CA GLY A 450 -0.25 6.02 -22.66
C GLY A 450 -1.31 7.05 -22.27
N ASP A 451 -2.37 7.13 -23.07
CA ASP A 451 -3.49 8.03 -22.82
C ASP A 451 -4.41 7.49 -21.72
N TYR A 452 -4.83 8.37 -20.82
CA TYR A 452 -5.77 8.03 -19.75
C TYR A 452 -7.21 8.30 -20.19
N ARG A 453 -8.07 7.28 -20.06
CA ARG A 453 -9.52 7.42 -20.20
C ARG A 453 -10.14 7.32 -18.80
N PRO A 454 -10.84 8.36 -18.31
CA PRO A 454 -11.46 8.33 -17.00
C PRO A 454 -12.43 7.15 -16.84
N CYS A 455 -12.23 6.37 -15.76
CA CYS A 455 -13.16 5.31 -15.35
C CYS A 455 -14.35 5.86 -14.54
N TYR A 456 -14.50 7.18 -14.47
CA TYR A 456 -15.49 7.89 -13.68
C TYR A 456 -16.10 9.05 -14.46
N ARG A 457 -17.27 9.48 -14.00
CA ARG A 457 -17.97 10.69 -14.41
C ARG A 457 -18.52 11.36 -13.15
N VAL A 458 -18.05 12.56 -12.88
CA VAL A 458 -18.62 13.40 -11.81
C VAL A 458 -19.90 14.04 -12.35
N VAL A 459 -21.00 13.82 -11.65
CA VAL A 459 -22.33 14.34 -11.97
C VAL A 459 -22.68 15.39 -10.92
N ALA A 460 -22.74 16.65 -11.34
CA ALA A 460 -23.02 17.80 -10.48
C ALA A 460 -24.51 18.09 -10.34
#